data_AF-A0A6I9VWN0-F1
#
_entry.id   AF-A0A6I9VWN0-F1
#
_cell.length_a   1.000
_cell.length_b   1.000
_cell.length_c   1.000
_cell.angle_alpha   90.00
_cell.angle_beta   90.00
_cell.angle_gamma   90.00
#
_symmetry.space_group_name_H-M   'P 1'
#
loop_
_entity.id
_entity.type
_entity.pdbx_description
1 polymer ?
#
loop_
_entity_poly.entity_id
_entity_poly.type
_entity_poly.pdbx_seq_one_letter_code
_entity_poly.pdbx_strand_id
1 'polypeptide(L)'
;MFFKKILMPCGLCAIPVVKSAKSGDKMSSYNNEAGVKKLIRPSELPIYSFEDDYCKQISCTECSPSALEQNISKIRKSIQAVISEYQHYTGVVSDNINIGFEHSRSLLDYLREESNVMPRMGAIAIGGMAGLVLGLRGRKFKRILYSSAGALTIAAICYPKKAEEGFDLTKHYVNVGYNFIYGVKPGDNRQLQITIPEMPKMPTSFSEFVDLTIVTGSAMATAIGSFAQNAYTSLSGNKEKNQSTAKVEIKQD
;
A
#
# COMPACT_ATOMS: atom_id res chain seq x y z
N MET A 1 14.16 -31.78 18.59
CA MET A 1 15.18 -32.04 17.55
C MET A 1 14.50 -31.75 16.21
N PHE A 2 15.20 -31.17 15.23
CA PHE A 2 14.73 -30.69 13.91
C PHE A 2 14.27 -29.22 13.82
N PHE A 3 14.90 -28.51 12.87
CA PHE A 3 14.74 -27.09 12.48
C PHE A 3 15.49 -25.99 13.26
N LYS A 4 16.71 -26.30 13.73
CA LYS A 4 17.77 -25.28 13.86
C LYS A 4 18.75 -25.48 12.72
N LYS A 5 18.58 -24.77 11.58
CA LYS A 5 19.59 -24.48 10.54
C LYS A 5 18.92 -24.00 9.24
N ILE A 6 18.38 -22.77 9.24
CA ILE A 6 18.29 -21.93 8.03
C ILE A 6 18.51 -20.49 8.50
N LEU A 7 19.77 -20.18 8.83
CA LEU A 7 20.25 -18.81 8.96
C LEU A 7 21.64 -18.83 8.32
N MET A 8 21.68 -18.61 7.02
CA MET A 8 22.91 -18.40 6.28
C MET A 8 23.14 -16.88 6.19
N PRO A 9 24.34 -16.38 6.53
CA PRO A 9 24.73 -14.99 6.33
C PRO A 9 25.38 -14.85 4.96
N CYS A 10 24.72 -14.15 4.05
CA CYS A 10 25.38 -13.50 2.91
C CYS A 10 25.42 -12.02 3.30
N GLY A 11 26.56 -11.40 3.55
CA GLY A 11 27.77 -11.41 2.74
C GLY A 11 27.93 -9.98 2.23
N LEU A 12 28.99 -9.32 2.71
CA LEU A 12 29.45 -7.96 2.40
C LEU A 12 28.87 -7.33 1.11
N CYS A 13 28.12 -6.24 1.25
CA CYS A 13 28.07 -5.20 0.22
C CYS A 13 28.91 -4.02 0.72
N ALA A 14 30.15 -3.96 0.26
CA ALA A 14 31.03 -2.81 0.46
C ALA A 14 30.44 -1.59 -0.26
N ILE A 15 30.14 -0.54 0.50
CA ILE A 15 29.81 0.79 -0.04
C ILE A 15 31.14 1.45 -0.40
N PRO A 16 31.43 1.78 -1.66
CA PRO A 16 32.60 2.60 -1.94
C PRO A 16 32.33 4.03 -1.45
N VAL A 17 33.10 4.43 -0.43
CA VAL A 17 33.31 5.82 -0.03
C VAL A 17 33.96 6.55 -1.20
N VAL A 18 33.24 7.48 -1.83
CA VAL A 18 33.81 8.41 -2.80
C VAL A 18 34.33 9.63 -2.02
N LYS A 19 35.64 9.81 -2.11
CA LYS A 19 36.42 10.91 -1.53
C LYS A 19 36.06 12.22 -2.24
N SER A 20 35.53 13.18 -1.50
CA SER A 20 35.36 14.56 -1.98
C SER A 20 36.73 15.23 -2.05
N ALA A 21 37.16 15.59 -3.27
CA ALA A 21 38.30 16.48 -3.50
C ALA A 21 37.76 17.79 -4.07
N LYS A 22 37.95 18.87 -3.31
CA LYS A 22 37.85 20.25 -3.82
C LYS A 22 39.06 20.55 -4.71
N SER A 23 38.82 21.44 -5.68
CA SER A 23 39.72 22.54 -6.11
C SER A 23 39.95 22.56 -7.61
N GLY A 24 39.71 23.72 -8.22
CA GLY A 24 40.37 24.09 -9.47
C GLY A 24 39.52 24.92 -10.43
N ASP A 25 39.22 26.17 -10.07
CA ASP A 25 39.00 27.22 -11.07
C ASP A 25 40.22 27.29 -11.99
N LYS A 26 40.03 27.24 -13.32
CA LYS A 26 40.77 28.02 -14.33
C LYS A 26 40.02 27.99 -15.67
N MET A 27 39.27 29.07 -15.92
CA MET A 27 38.88 29.51 -17.26
C MET A 27 40.12 30.15 -17.93
N SER A 28 40.51 29.62 -19.09
CA SER A 28 41.58 30.11 -19.98
C SER A 28 41.28 29.43 -21.31
N SER A 29 41.31 30.04 -22.50
CA SER A 29 41.77 31.33 -22.99
C SER A 29 41.06 31.48 -24.33
N TYR A 30 40.37 32.59 -24.59
CA TYR A 30 39.78 32.85 -25.91
C TYR A 30 40.89 33.38 -26.82
N ASN A 31 41.44 32.51 -27.66
CA ASN A 31 42.38 32.94 -28.70
C ASN A 31 41.62 33.80 -29.71
N ASN A 32 41.97 35.08 -29.76
CA ASN A 32 41.62 35.96 -30.87
C ASN A 32 42.59 35.64 -32.01
N GLU A 33 42.11 34.99 -33.06
CA GLU A 33 42.85 34.93 -34.31
C GLU A 33 42.31 35.99 -35.28
N ALA A 34 43.20 36.91 -35.65
CA ALA A 34 42.95 38.01 -36.56
C ALA A 34 42.80 37.48 -37.99
N GLY A 35 41.58 37.13 -38.37
CA GLY A 35 41.18 36.89 -39.75
C GLY A 35 40.63 38.17 -40.39
N VAL A 36 41.14 38.51 -41.57
CA VAL A 36 40.71 39.62 -42.43
C VAL A 36 39.18 39.73 -42.46
N LYS A 37 38.66 40.84 -41.90
CA LYS A 37 37.21 41.10 -41.87
C LYS A 37 36.75 41.42 -43.30
N LYS A 38 36.17 40.44 -43.99
CA LYS A 38 35.38 40.69 -45.21
C LYS A 38 34.19 41.55 -44.80
N LEU A 39 34.24 42.85 -45.12
CA LEU A 39 33.16 43.78 -44.80
C LEU A 39 31.93 43.40 -45.65
N ILE A 40 30.89 42.89 -44.98
CA ILE A 40 29.60 42.53 -45.59
C ILE A 40 28.70 43.77 -45.57
N ARG A 41 27.96 44.00 -46.65
CA ARG A 41 27.03 45.14 -46.74
C ARG A 41 25.86 44.96 -45.75
N PRO A 42 25.39 46.00 -45.04
CA PRO A 42 24.27 45.88 -44.10
C PRO A 42 22.98 45.32 -44.71
N SER A 43 22.79 45.47 -46.01
CA SER A 43 21.67 44.91 -46.77
C SER A 43 21.76 43.40 -47.03
N GLU A 44 22.92 42.80 -46.78
CA GLU A 44 23.19 41.36 -46.94
C GLU A 44 23.24 40.61 -45.60
N LEU A 45 22.97 41.30 -44.50
CA LEU A 45 22.80 40.65 -43.20
C LEU A 45 21.36 40.12 -43.11
N PRO A 46 21.15 38.81 -42.93
CA PRO A 46 19.79 38.30 -42.72
C PRO A 46 19.22 38.92 -41.44
N ILE A 47 18.18 39.76 -41.58
CA ILE A 47 17.54 40.46 -40.44
C ILE A 47 16.85 39.45 -39.50
N TYR A 48 16.46 38.30 -40.04
CA TYR A 48 16.13 37.10 -39.29
C TYR A 48 16.81 35.93 -40.01
N SER A 49 17.83 35.34 -39.40
CA SER A 49 18.30 34.03 -39.84
C SER A 49 17.20 33.02 -39.54
N PHE A 50 16.40 32.70 -40.55
CA PHE A 50 15.70 31.42 -40.59
C PHE A 50 16.78 30.37 -40.83
N GLU A 51 17.46 29.96 -39.76
CA GLU A 51 18.21 28.73 -39.78
C GLU A 51 17.20 27.61 -40.03
N ASP A 52 16.98 27.20 -41.28
CA ASP A 52 16.18 26.00 -41.61
C ASP A 52 16.80 24.69 -41.07
N ASP A 53 17.69 24.79 -40.08
CA ASP A 53 18.25 23.74 -39.25
C ASP A 53 17.79 23.80 -37.77
N TYR A 54 16.84 24.67 -37.37
CA TYR A 54 16.18 24.54 -36.04
C TYR A 54 15.13 23.40 -35.99
N CYS A 55 14.92 22.68 -37.09
CA CYS A 55 14.08 21.48 -37.16
C CYS A 55 14.84 20.21 -37.57
N LYS A 56 16.18 20.21 -37.59
CA LYS A 56 16.84 18.98 -37.16
C LYS A 56 16.62 18.92 -35.67
N GLN A 57 15.63 18.13 -35.29
CA GLN A 57 15.59 17.43 -34.02
C GLN A 57 17.00 17.45 -33.45
N ILE A 58 17.22 18.24 -32.41
CA ILE A 58 18.36 18.06 -31.53
C ILE A 58 18.10 16.68 -30.95
N SER A 59 18.42 15.67 -31.74
CA SER A 59 18.81 14.38 -31.29
C SER A 59 19.93 14.76 -30.35
N CYS A 60 19.63 14.73 -29.04
CA CYS A 60 20.59 14.66 -27.96
C CYS A 60 21.41 13.38 -28.23
N THR A 61 22.18 13.35 -29.31
CA THR A 61 23.07 12.25 -29.68
C THR A 61 24.35 12.37 -28.86
N GLU A 62 24.50 13.48 -28.13
CA GLU A 62 25.66 13.82 -27.30
C GLU A 62 25.29 14.20 -25.86
N CYS A 63 24.04 13.98 -25.44
CA CYS A 63 23.69 14.05 -24.02
C CYS A 63 24.03 12.68 -23.43
N SER A 64 25.27 12.51 -22.99
CA SER A 64 25.67 11.30 -22.26
C SER A 64 24.66 11.07 -21.14
N PRO A 65 23.93 9.93 -21.16
CA PRO A 65 22.76 9.75 -20.30
C PRO A 65 23.19 9.91 -18.87
N SER A 66 22.53 10.83 -18.16
CA SER A 66 22.83 11.12 -16.77
C SER A 66 22.74 9.82 -15.96
N ALA A 67 23.57 9.65 -14.93
CA ALA A 67 23.64 8.41 -14.15
C ALA A 67 22.26 7.96 -13.64
N LEU A 68 21.34 8.90 -13.40
CA LEU A 68 19.96 8.66 -12.99
C LEU A 68 19.08 8.11 -14.13
N GLU A 69 19.23 8.62 -15.36
CA GLU A 69 18.51 8.12 -16.53
C GLU A 69 18.92 6.70 -16.88
N GLN A 70 20.21 6.37 -16.73
CA GLN A 70 20.70 5.00 -16.92
C GLN A 70 20.08 4.03 -15.90
N ASN A 71 19.94 4.45 -14.64
CA ASN A 71 19.35 3.62 -13.60
C ASN A 71 17.85 3.40 -13.82
N ILE A 72 17.09 4.46 -14.14
CA ILE A 72 15.66 4.33 -14.46
C ILE A 72 15.47 3.49 -15.73
N SER A 73 16.32 3.65 -16.73
CA SER A 73 16.27 2.86 -17.96
C SER A 73 16.55 1.37 -17.71
N LYS A 74 17.52 1.05 -16.85
CA LYS A 74 17.80 -0.33 -16.43
C LYS A 74 16.59 -0.96 -15.71
N ILE A 75 15.98 -0.23 -14.77
CA ILE A 75 14.79 -0.71 -14.03
C ILE A 75 13.60 -0.90 -14.98
N ARG A 76 13.35 0.04 -15.89
CA ARG A 76 12.25 -0.08 -16.86
C ARG A 76 12.46 -1.29 -17.77
N LYS A 77 13.67 -1.47 -18.31
CA LYS A 77 13.98 -2.61 -19.18
C LYS A 77 13.92 -3.94 -18.44
N SER A 78 14.37 -4.00 -17.18
CA SER A 78 14.30 -5.24 -16.39
C SER A 78 12.84 -5.61 -16.06
N ILE A 79 12.02 -4.63 -15.68
CA ILE A 79 10.59 -4.85 -15.44
C ILE A 79 9.89 -5.24 -16.74
N GLN A 80 10.19 -4.56 -17.85
CA GLN A 80 9.56 -4.85 -19.15
C GLN A 80 9.94 -6.25 -19.66
N ALA A 81 11.18 -6.69 -19.47
CA ALA A 81 11.61 -8.04 -19.82
C ALA A 81 10.84 -9.10 -19.00
N VAL A 82 10.72 -8.88 -17.69
CA VAL A 82 9.94 -9.78 -16.80
C VAL A 82 8.46 -9.78 -17.20
N ILE A 83 7.86 -8.62 -17.48
CA ILE A 83 6.46 -8.53 -17.90
C ILE A 83 6.24 -9.26 -19.23
N SER A 84 7.13 -9.08 -20.21
CA SER A 84 7.00 -9.74 -21.51
C SER A 84 7.13 -11.27 -21.43
N GLU A 85 7.94 -11.78 -20.49
CA GLU A 85 8.06 -13.22 -20.24
C GLU A 85 6.81 -13.77 -19.57
N TYR A 86 6.23 -13.03 -18.61
CA TYR A 86 4.96 -13.40 -17.97
C TYR A 86 3.78 -13.37 -18.93
N GLN A 87 3.74 -12.42 -19.88
CA GLN A 87 2.68 -12.32 -20.88
C GLN A 87 2.46 -13.60 -21.69
N HIS A 88 3.51 -14.41 -21.89
CA HIS A 88 3.39 -15.70 -22.59
C HIS A 88 2.61 -16.75 -21.78
N TYR A 89 2.60 -16.66 -20.45
CA TYR A 89 1.96 -17.63 -19.57
C TYR A 89 0.59 -17.17 -19.03
N THR A 90 0.19 -15.92 -19.30
CA THR A 90 -1.07 -15.36 -18.78
C THR A 90 -2.29 -16.16 -19.22
N GLY A 91 -2.32 -16.64 -20.47
CA GLY A 91 -3.44 -17.44 -21.00
C GLY A 91 -3.61 -18.78 -20.27
N VAL A 92 -2.52 -19.52 -20.07
CA VAL A 92 -2.55 -20.80 -19.35
C VAL A 92 -2.91 -20.58 -17.88
N VAL A 93 -2.41 -19.50 -17.27
CA VAL A 93 -2.74 -19.15 -15.89
C VAL A 93 -4.21 -18.76 -15.76
N SER A 94 -4.75 -17.94 -16.68
CA SER A 94 -6.16 -17.55 -16.64
C SER A 94 -7.09 -18.75 -16.80
N ASP A 95 -6.74 -19.68 -17.69
CA ASP A 95 -7.55 -20.88 -17.91
C ASP A 95 -7.54 -21.79 -16.68
N ASN A 96 -6.37 -22.01 -16.08
CA ASN A 96 -6.26 -22.80 -14.85
C ASN A 96 -6.97 -22.14 -13.66
N ILE A 97 -6.95 -20.81 -13.55
CA ILE A 97 -7.69 -20.08 -12.52
C ILE A 97 -9.20 -20.29 -12.71
N ASN A 98 -9.69 -20.20 -13.95
CA ASN A 98 -11.10 -20.37 -14.24
C ASN A 98 -11.56 -21.83 -13.95
N ILE A 99 -10.79 -22.82 -14.41
CA ILE A 99 -11.04 -24.24 -14.13
C ILE A 99 -11.00 -24.52 -12.61
N GLY A 100 -10.01 -23.97 -11.91
CA GLY A 100 -9.88 -24.11 -10.46
C GLY A 100 -11.04 -23.48 -9.70
N PHE A 101 -11.57 -22.36 -10.19
CA PHE A 101 -12.73 -21.68 -9.60
C PHE A 101 -14.01 -22.49 -9.76
N GLU A 102 -14.27 -23.02 -10.95
CA GLU A 102 -15.43 -23.88 -11.21
C GLU A 102 -15.38 -25.17 -10.37
N HIS A 103 -14.20 -25.81 -10.26
CA HIS A 103 -14.04 -26.97 -9.40
C HIS A 103 -14.20 -26.62 -7.91
N SER A 104 -13.72 -25.44 -7.49
CA SER A 104 -13.86 -24.98 -6.11
C SER A 104 -15.31 -24.66 -5.74
N ARG A 105 -16.11 -24.13 -6.67
CA ARG A 105 -17.54 -23.89 -6.47
C ARG A 105 -18.28 -25.19 -6.19
N SER A 106 -18.07 -26.22 -7.01
CA SER A 106 -18.69 -27.54 -6.79
C SER A 106 -18.30 -28.15 -5.44
N LEU A 107 -17.03 -28.03 -5.04
CA LEU A 107 -16.57 -28.49 -3.73
C LEU A 107 -17.22 -27.68 -2.59
N LEU A 108 -17.32 -26.36 -2.74
CA LEU A 108 -17.99 -25.51 -1.75
C LEU A 108 -19.47 -25.85 -1.58
N ASP A 109 -20.18 -26.11 -2.68
CA ASP A 109 -21.58 -26.52 -2.63
C ASP A 109 -21.72 -27.87 -1.92
N TYR A 110 -20.81 -28.82 -2.19
CA TYR A 110 -20.76 -30.10 -1.48
C TYR A 110 -20.50 -29.95 0.03
N LEU A 111 -19.62 -29.02 0.43
CA LEU A 111 -19.37 -28.71 1.84
C LEU A 111 -20.57 -28.00 2.49
N ARG A 112 -21.35 -27.23 1.73
CA ARG A 112 -22.54 -26.52 2.24
C ARG A 112 -23.78 -27.42 2.34
N GLU A 113 -23.72 -28.63 1.79
CA GLU A 113 -24.78 -29.64 1.93
C GLU A 113 -24.86 -30.20 3.36
N GLU A 114 -26.06 -30.22 3.96
CA GLU A 114 -26.26 -30.43 5.41
C GLU A 114 -25.86 -31.84 5.90
N SER A 115 -25.92 -32.82 5.01
CA SER A 115 -25.60 -34.23 5.32
C SER A 115 -24.12 -34.49 5.61
N ASN A 116 -23.22 -33.58 5.20
CA ASN A 116 -21.79 -33.87 5.13
C ASN A 116 -20.99 -33.19 6.26
N VAL A 117 -21.29 -33.50 7.51
CA VAL A 117 -20.62 -32.88 8.68
C VAL A 117 -19.11 -33.18 8.79
N MET A 118 -18.68 -34.35 8.33
CA MET A 118 -17.27 -34.79 8.40
C MET A 118 -16.34 -33.93 7.52
N PRO A 119 -16.60 -33.74 6.21
CA PRO A 119 -15.74 -32.91 5.37
C PRO A 119 -15.77 -31.42 5.75
N ARG A 120 -16.88 -30.90 6.32
CA ARG A 120 -16.94 -29.53 6.86
C ARG A 120 -15.93 -29.30 7.98
N MET A 121 -15.88 -30.21 8.95
CA MET A 121 -14.91 -30.15 10.04
C MET A 121 -13.48 -30.31 9.53
N GLY A 122 -13.27 -31.17 8.53
CA GLY A 122 -11.99 -31.29 7.84
C GLY A 122 -11.54 -29.98 7.20
N ALA A 123 -12.42 -29.30 6.47
CA ALA A 123 -12.13 -28.01 5.85
C ALA A 123 -11.76 -26.94 6.89
N ILE A 124 -12.52 -26.83 7.97
CA ILE A 124 -12.25 -25.89 9.08
C ILE A 124 -10.90 -26.20 9.74
N ALA A 125 -10.58 -27.48 9.96
CA ALA A 125 -9.30 -27.89 10.52
C ALA A 125 -8.13 -27.52 9.61
N ILE A 126 -8.25 -27.73 8.30
CA ILE A 126 -7.24 -27.30 7.31
C ILE A 126 -7.07 -25.78 7.35
N GLY A 127 -8.17 -25.03 7.48
CA GLY A 127 -8.12 -23.58 7.66
C GLY A 127 -7.38 -23.14 8.92
N GLY A 128 -7.67 -23.79 10.04
CA GLY A 128 -6.98 -23.56 11.30
C GLY A 128 -5.49 -23.90 11.23
N MET A 129 -5.13 -24.99 10.56
CA MET A 129 -3.74 -25.37 10.33
C MET A 129 -3.01 -24.39 9.40
N ALA A 130 -3.65 -23.96 8.31
CA ALA A 130 -3.08 -22.97 7.40
C ALA A 130 -2.82 -21.64 8.13
N GLY A 131 -3.78 -21.20 8.95
CA GLY A 131 -3.61 -20.05 9.84
C GLY A 131 -2.48 -20.25 10.86
N LEU A 132 -2.37 -21.43 11.45
CA LEU A 132 -1.28 -21.76 12.38
C LEU A 132 0.09 -21.64 11.68
N VAL A 133 0.23 -22.20 10.47
CA VAL A 133 1.46 -22.14 9.67
C VAL A 133 1.86 -20.69 9.39
N LEU A 134 0.89 -19.85 9.02
CA LEU A 134 1.12 -18.41 8.81
C LEU A 134 1.53 -17.70 10.12
N GLY A 135 0.99 -18.12 11.25
CA GLY A 135 1.31 -17.61 12.58
C GLY A 135 2.63 -18.13 13.19
N LEU A 136 3.31 -19.12 12.59
CA LEU A 136 4.50 -19.76 13.17
C LEU A 136 5.65 -18.80 13.45
N ARG A 137 5.77 -17.75 12.62
CA ARG A 137 6.77 -16.68 12.74
C ARG A 137 6.60 -15.83 14.02
N GLY A 138 5.47 -15.93 14.72
CA GLY A 138 5.14 -15.12 15.90
C GLY A 138 5.22 -15.82 17.27
N ARG A 139 4.94 -15.04 18.33
CA ARG A 139 4.70 -15.54 19.71
C ARG A 139 3.45 -16.44 19.78
N LYS A 140 3.27 -17.14 20.90
CA LYS A 140 2.14 -18.05 21.15
C LYS A 140 0.77 -17.43 20.87
N PHE A 141 0.54 -16.18 21.30
CA PHE A 141 -0.72 -15.47 21.02
C PHE A 141 -0.98 -15.28 19.52
N LYS A 142 0.03 -14.88 18.74
CA LYS A 142 -0.12 -14.75 17.28
C LYS A 142 -0.49 -16.10 16.64
N ARG A 143 0.09 -17.20 17.12
CA ARG A 143 -0.24 -18.54 16.59
C ARG A 143 -1.71 -18.88 16.81
N ILE A 144 -2.23 -18.62 18.01
CA ILE A 144 -3.63 -18.87 18.35
C ILE A 144 -4.54 -17.97 17.53
N LEU A 145 -4.25 -16.67 17.48
CA LEU A 145 -5.06 -15.70 16.75
C LEU A 145 -5.12 -15.98 15.25
N TYR A 146 -3.98 -16.31 14.63
CA TYR A 146 -3.95 -16.64 13.20
C TYR A 146 -4.62 -17.98 12.90
N SER A 147 -4.44 -18.98 13.77
CA SER A 147 -5.14 -20.27 13.63
C SER A 147 -6.65 -20.11 13.78
N SER A 148 -7.11 -19.39 14.81
CA SER A 148 -8.53 -19.11 15.00
C SER A 148 -9.10 -18.29 13.85
N ALA A 149 -8.37 -17.28 13.36
CA ALA A 149 -8.79 -16.50 12.20
C ALA A 149 -8.92 -17.37 10.95
N GLY A 150 -7.95 -18.24 10.65
CA GLY A 150 -8.02 -19.15 9.50
C GLY A 150 -9.14 -20.21 9.61
N ALA A 151 -9.42 -20.70 10.82
CA ALA A 151 -10.55 -21.58 11.06
C ALA A 151 -11.89 -20.83 10.90
N LEU A 152 -11.99 -19.61 11.45
CA LEU A 152 -13.21 -18.81 11.43
C LEU A 152 -13.55 -18.34 10.02
N THR A 153 -12.57 -17.93 9.21
CA THR A 153 -12.80 -17.56 7.81
C THR A 153 -13.40 -18.71 7.01
N ILE A 154 -12.84 -19.92 7.13
CA ILE A 154 -13.38 -21.09 6.44
C ILE A 154 -14.72 -21.53 7.03
N ALA A 155 -14.91 -21.41 8.34
CA ALA A 155 -16.20 -21.67 8.98
C ALA A 155 -17.29 -20.72 8.48
N ALA A 156 -16.99 -19.43 8.30
CA ALA A 156 -17.93 -18.45 7.76
C ALA A 156 -18.35 -18.79 6.31
N ILE A 157 -17.41 -19.26 5.49
CA ILE A 157 -17.68 -19.70 4.12
C ILE A 157 -18.55 -20.97 4.10
N CYS A 158 -18.28 -21.91 5.02
CA CYS A 158 -18.97 -23.18 5.14
C CYS A 158 -20.37 -23.07 5.78
N TYR A 159 -20.59 -22.08 6.66
CA TYR A 159 -21.83 -21.85 7.39
C TYR A 159 -22.35 -20.41 7.22
N PRO A 160 -22.74 -20.00 5.99
CA PRO A 160 -23.15 -18.63 5.74
C PRO A 160 -24.36 -18.20 6.58
N LYS A 161 -25.42 -19.01 6.66
CA LYS A 161 -26.64 -18.68 7.44
C LYS A 161 -26.35 -18.45 8.93
N LYS A 162 -25.49 -19.29 9.53
CA LYS A 162 -25.11 -19.15 10.95
C LYS A 162 -24.18 -17.95 11.18
N ALA A 163 -23.38 -17.59 10.18
CA ALA A 163 -22.53 -16.41 10.24
C ALA A 163 -23.38 -15.13 10.27
N GLU A 164 -24.50 -15.09 9.52
CA GLU A 164 -25.41 -13.95 9.52
C GLU A 164 -26.08 -13.75 10.89
N GLU A 165 -26.67 -14.81 11.45
CA GLU A 165 -27.27 -14.77 12.79
C GLU A 165 -26.25 -14.39 13.88
N GLY A 166 -25.03 -14.91 13.78
CA GLY A 166 -23.94 -14.60 14.71
C GLY A 166 -23.48 -13.14 14.60
N PHE A 167 -23.56 -12.54 13.42
CA PHE A 167 -23.20 -11.16 13.18
C PHE A 167 -24.19 -10.19 13.82
N ASP A 168 -25.49 -10.46 13.68
CA ASP A 168 -26.55 -9.63 14.29
C ASP A 168 -26.46 -9.64 15.82
N LEU A 169 -26.22 -10.82 16.41
CA LEU A 169 -25.97 -10.94 17.84
C LEU A 169 -24.72 -10.15 18.25
N THR A 170 -23.63 -10.30 17.51
CA THR A 170 -22.39 -9.56 17.77
C THR A 170 -22.62 -8.06 17.70
N LYS A 171 -23.37 -7.57 16.72
CA LYS A 171 -23.70 -6.17 16.56
C LYS A 171 -24.43 -5.63 17.78
N HIS A 172 -25.43 -6.36 18.27
CA HIS A 172 -26.14 -5.98 19.50
C HIS A 172 -25.20 -5.88 20.70
N TYR A 173 -24.37 -6.91 20.94
CA TYR A 173 -23.45 -6.93 22.09
C TYR A 173 -22.35 -5.87 22.00
N VAL A 174 -21.81 -5.61 20.82
CA VAL A 174 -20.83 -4.54 20.61
C VAL A 174 -21.46 -3.18 20.87
N ASN A 175 -22.68 -2.96 20.38
CA ASN A 175 -23.40 -1.72 20.62
C ASN A 175 -23.67 -1.51 22.12
N VAL A 176 -24.08 -2.56 22.84
CA VAL A 176 -24.28 -2.50 24.29
C VAL A 176 -22.96 -2.20 25.02
N GLY A 177 -21.88 -2.91 24.69
CA GLY A 177 -20.58 -2.72 25.33
C GLY A 177 -20.00 -1.32 25.08
N TYR A 178 -20.17 -0.81 23.86
CA TYR A 178 -19.74 0.55 23.52
C TYR A 178 -20.54 1.60 24.29
N ASN A 179 -21.87 1.50 24.30
CA ASN A 179 -22.71 2.40 25.09
C ASN A 179 -22.38 2.32 26.59
N PHE A 180 -21.98 1.14 27.10
CA PHE A 180 -21.54 0.97 28.48
C PHE A 180 -20.21 1.68 28.78
N ILE A 181 -19.20 1.55 27.91
CA ILE A 181 -17.90 2.26 28.06
C ILE A 181 -18.11 3.78 28.06
N TYR A 182 -19.07 4.27 27.28
CA TYR A 182 -19.42 5.69 27.21
C TYR A 182 -20.43 6.15 28.27
N GLY A 183 -20.96 5.24 29.11
CA GLY A 183 -21.86 5.57 30.21
C GLY A 183 -23.29 5.95 29.81
N VAL A 184 -23.76 5.57 28.63
CA VAL A 184 -25.12 5.87 28.13
C VAL A 184 -26.11 4.88 28.73
N LYS A 185 -27.21 5.37 29.31
CA LYS A 185 -28.26 4.52 29.92
C LYS A 185 -29.27 4.01 28.87
N PRO A 186 -29.81 2.80 29.05
CA PRO A 186 -30.84 2.26 28.15
C PRO A 186 -32.07 3.17 28.16
N GLY A 187 -32.50 3.62 26.98
CA GLY A 187 -33.67 4.50 26.81
C GLY A 187 -33.38 5.99 26.60
N ASP A 188 -32.12 6.42 26.57
CA ASP A 188 -31.74 7.80 26.23
C ASP A 188 -31.57 7.99 24.69
N ASN A 189 -31.87 9.18 24.18
CA ASN A 189 -31.72 9.57 22.76
C ASN A 189 -30.24 9.68 22.33
N ARG A 190 -29.31 9.53 23.28
CA ARG A 190 -27.86 9.55 23.10
C ARG A 190 -27.25 8.17 22.84
N GLN A 191 -28.06 7.13 22.64
CA GLN A 191 -27.57 5.83 22.22
C GLN A 191 -26.82 5.95 20.91
N LEU A 192 -25.50 5.80 20.98
CA LEU A 192 -24.65 5.75 19.81
C LEU A 192 -24.83 4.36 19.21
N GLN A 193 -25.59 4.29 18.12
CA GLN A 193 -25.64 3.08 17.29
C GLN A 193 -24.35 3.01 16.50
N ILE A 194 -23.46 2.09 16.87
CA ILE A 194 -22.36 1.76 15.97
C ILE A 194 -23.01 1.07 14.77
N THR A 195 -23.09 1.78 13.65
CA THR A 195 -23.35 1.16 12.35
C THR A 195 -22.13 0.32 12.00
N ILE A 196 -22.03 -0.87 12.60
CA ILE A 196 -21.17 -1.90 12.07
C ILE A 196 -21.71 -2.17 10.66
N PRO A 197 -20.91 -1.96 9.60
CA PRO A 197 -21.37 -2.16 8.24
C PRO A 197 -21.98 -3.55 8.15
N GLU A 198 -23.19 -3.66 7.59
CA GLU A 198 -23.78 -4.96 7.26
C GLU A 198 -22.74 -5.79 6.54
N MET A 199 -22.70 -7.10 6.83
CA MET A 199 -21.68 -7.99 6.26
C MET A 199 -21.55 -7.67 4.77
N PRO A 200 -20.36 -7.22 4.31
CA PRO A 200 -20.17 -7.01 2.89
C PRO A 200 -20.49 -8.34 2.24
N LYS A 201 -21.41 -8.33 1.26
CA LYS A 201 -21.70 -9.53 0.47
C LYS A 201 -20.36 -10.12 0.07
N MET A 202 -20.15 -11.39 0.44
CA MET A 202 -18.93 -12.13 0.14
C MET A 202 -18.55 -11.84 -1.32
N PRO A 203 -17.43 -11.13 -1.56
CA PRO A 203 -17.10 -10.68 -2.90
C PRO A 203 -16.97 -11.93 -3.78
N THR A 204 -17.68 -11.92 -4.88
CA THR A 204 -17.70 -13.08 -5.78
C THR A 204 -16.43 -13.17 -6.60
N SER A 205 -15.65 -12.08 -6.64
CA SER A 205 -14.39 -11.95 -7.36
C SER A 205 -13.28 -11.34 -6.50
N PHE A 206 -12.04 -11.67 -6.85
CA PHE A 206 -10.86 -11.10 -6.20
C PHE A 206 -10.67 -9.61 -6.49
N SER A 207 -11.11 -9.11 -7.65
CA SER A 207 -11.05 -7.69 -7.98
C SER A 207 -11.95 -6.86 -7.08
N GLU A 208 -13.18 -7.31 -6.83
CA GLU A 208 -14.10 -6.64 -5.88
C GLU A 208 -13.51 -6.59 -4.48
N PHE A 209 -12.81 -7.65 -4.06
CA PHE A 209 -12.13 -7.68 -2.76
C PHE A 209 -10.97 -6.68 -2.70
N VAL A 210 -10.14 -6.61 -3.73
CA VAL A 210 -9.01 -5.68 -3.80
C VAL A 210 -9.50 -4.24 -3.81
N ASP A 211 -10.51 -3.92 -4.61
CA ASP A 211 -11.10 -2.59 -4.68
C ASP A 211 -11.74 -2.20 -3.34
N LEU A 212 -12.48 -3.12 -2.71
CA LEU A 212 -13.05 -2.91 -1.37
C LEU A 212 -11.96 -2.64 -0.32
N THR A 213 -10.85 -3.35 -0.40
CA THR A 213 -9.71 -3.18 0.50
C THR A 213 -9.01 -1.84 0.29
N ILE A 214 -8.82 -1.42 -0.96
CA ILE A 214 -8.22 -0.13 -1.30
C ILE A 214 -9.12 1.02 -0.83
N VAL A 215 -10.42 0.96 -1.12
CA VAL A 215 -11.40 1.99 -0.74
C VAL A 215 -11.53 2.07 0.78
N THR A 216 -11.62 0.93 1.47
CA THR A 216 -11.69 0.92 2.94
C THR A 216 -10.38 1.37 3.57
N GLY A 217 -9.24 0.93 3.03
CA GLY A 217 -7.91 1.29 3.52
C GLY A 217 -7.64 2.78 3.39
N SER A 218 -8.01 3.38 2.26
CA SER A 218 -7.94 4.83 2.05
C SER A 218 -8.89 5.60 2.96
N ALA A 219 -10.14 5.19 3.08
CA ALA A 219 -11.12 5.85 3.96
C ALA A 219 -10.69 5.81 5.44
N MET A 220 -10.19 4.66 5.92
CA MET A 220 -9.67 4.54 7.29
C MET A 220 -8.41 5.38 7.50
N ALA A 221 -7.49 5.42 6.52
CA ALA A 221 -6.30 6.25 6.59
C ALA A 221 -6.68 7.75 6.70
N THR A 222 -7.66 8.20 5.93
CA THR A 222 -8.17 9.58 5.99
C THR A 222 -8.88 9.88 7.30
N ALA A 223 -9.70 8.95 7.83
CA ALA A 223 -10.39 9.13 9.11
C ALA A 223 -9.43 9.17 10.32
N ILE A 224 -8.38 8.35 10.31
CA ILE A 224 -7.34 8.38 11.36
C ILE A 224 -6.50 9.66 11.23
N GLY A 225 -6.18 10.07 10.00
CA GLY A 225 -5.48 11.33 9.73
C GLY A 225 -6.24 12.55 10.23
N SER A 226 -7.54 12.64 9.93
CA SER A 226 -8.39 13.75 10.37
C SER A 226 -8.63 13.72 11.89
N PHE A 227 -8.79 12.55 12.50
CA PHE A 227 -8.88 12.42 13.96
C PHE A 227 -7.58 12.83 14.66
N ALA A 228 -6.42 12.41 14.16
CA ALA A 228 -5.12 12.81 14.70
C ALA A 228 -4.90 14.32 14.57
N GLN A 229 -5.30 14.91 13.44
CA GLN A 229 -5.23 16.35 13.23
C GLN A 229 -6.18 17.11 14.16
N ASN A 230 -7.42 16.64 14.35
CA ASN A 230 -8.40 17.24 15.27
C ASN A 230 -7.99 17.09 16.75
N ALA A 231 -7.35 15.98 17.11
CA ALA A 231 -6.80 15.77 18.45
C ALA A 231 -5.57 16.66 18.70
N TYR A 232 -4.71 16.82 17.69
CA TYR A 232 -3.54 17.71 17.77
C TYR A 232 -3.95 19.18 17.89
N THR A 233 -4.93 19.64 17.12
CA THR A 233 -5.45 21.02 17.23
C THR A 233 -6.15 21.26 18.57
N SER A 234 -6.86 20.27 19.12
CA SER A 234 -7.49 20.35 20.45
C SER A 234 -6.47 20.36 21.60
N LEU A 235 -5.34 19.67 21.45
CA LEU A 235 -4.22 19.70 22.41
C LEU A 235 -3.43 21.00 22.32
N SER A 236 -3.21 21.53 21.11
CA SER A 236 -2.52 22.81 20.90
C SER A 236 -3.35 24.00 21.39
N GLY A 237 -4.67 24.00 21.14
CA GLY A 237 -5.58 25.04 21.61
C GLY A 237 -5.71 25.11 23.14
N ASN A 238 -5.54 23.98 23.84
CA ASN A 238 -5.48 23.98 25.31
C ASN A 238 -4.17 24.54 25.86
N LYS A 239 -3.04 24.45 25.13
CA LYS A 239 -1.77 25.07 25.57
C LYS A 239 -1.80 26.60 25.50
N GLU A 240 -2.40 27.18 24.46
CA GLU A 240 -2.55 28.65 24.36
C GLU A 240 -3.54 29.20 25.40
N LYS A 241 -4.64 28.50 25.69
CA LYS A 241 -5.60 28.92 26.73
C LYS A 241 -4.99 28.91 28.14
N ASN A 242 -4.21 27.88 28.50
CA ASN A 242 -3.56 27.81 29.81
C ASN A 242 -2.40 28.82 29.97
N GLN A 243 -1.77 29.26 28.87
CA GLN A 243 -0.75 30.30 28.91
C GLN A 243 -1.34 31.71 29.00
N SER A 244 -2.57 31.92 28.49
CA SER A 244 -3.30 33.17 28.62
C SER A 244 -3.88 33.37 30.02
N THR A 245 -4.42 32.33 30.66
CA THR A 245 -4.93 32.40 32.04
C THR A 245 -3.81 32.59 33.07
N ALA A 246 -2.66 31.92 32.91
CA ALA A 246 -1.50 32.12 33.78
C ALA A 246 -0.87 33.52 33.66
N LYS A 247 -1.09 34.25 32.55
CA LYS A 247 -0.58 35.61 32.36
C LYS A 247 -1.54 36.70 32.86
N VAL A 248 -2.80 36.35 33.13
CA VAL A 248 -3.80 37.27 33.69
C VAL A 248 -3.75 37.29 35.22
N GLU A 249 -3.45 36.16 35.88
CA GLU A 249 -3.33 36.11 37.34
C GLU A 249 -2.06 36.78 37.91
N ILE A 250 -0.99 36.97 37.13
CA ILE A 250 0.27 37.60 37.62
C ILE A 250 0.23 39.15 37.51
N LYS A 251 -0.93 39.75 37.18
CA LYS A 251 -1.07 41.21 37.01
C LYS A 251 -2.05 41.88 37.98
N GLN A 252 -2.56 41.13 38.97
CA GLN A 252 -3.34 41.66 40.09
C GLN A 252 -2.70 41.20 41.41
N ASP A 253 -1.55 41.79 41.73
CA ASP A 253 -1.07 42.05 43.09
C ASP A 253 -0.04 43.20 43.02
#